data_AF-A0A2T4U8V3-F1
#
_entry.id   AF-A0A2T4U8V3-F1
#
_cell.length_a   1.000
_cell.length_b   1.000
_cell.length_c   1.000
_cell.angle_alpha   90.00
_cell.angle_beta   90.00
_cell.angle_gamma   90.00
#
_symmetry.space_group_name_H-M   'P 1'
#
loop_
_entity.id
_entity.type
_entity.pdbx_description
1 polymer ?
#
loop_
_entity_poly.entity_id
_entity_poly.type
_entity_poly.pdbx_seq_one_letter_code
_entity_poly.pdbx_strand_id
1 'polypeptide(L)'
;MNFVIYTIIILLILIVAYGAWSRRQIYRDVDKLGNRKAELLNRPVGEELERVKALKLSGETEERFEQWRGEWDQLVRIQLPYIEEKLFEVEELANKYRFPKAQSEIKETKKALDEIENHIDALIEEVNELVDIEGTNRVESRELTAVYEEIRRRLQVDREELDQAADTIENEMEKVDRKFEAFLQETEEGNYFNAQETLAAIREMLTSMNYMTEAVPERLMYVQRDLPSQVEELDNGLDEMAMSGFPVHLYSSEDLIEGLKERVKEAETSLFDLQLEKAQEIITSVEETLQEMMEKLEQEAVVRNEVEQEFSTQKSRMYQVPEQLQRLVQEQEVVKLRYQLHSSLELEVNDFFARMKSLKADFAALEDAAALKRMTYTDIHNQLEVWKEEITQLEADIEQMYANFNKLRQDELDAEDIIDEDAERVTKVRRALSRSSLPKIPDITLEQVKEAERKLYYAAKLLDSLPIGMEDVRKAVAEADAQTEHAEEAVNKMLEDARMAERVVQYGNRYRTQNDKVNILLLQAEDRFRQGYYEESLELAVAGVEKVEKNVLERIKKDELK
;
A
#
# COMPACT_ATOMS: atom_id res chain seq x y z
N MET A 1 12.49 33.57 98.97
CA MET A 1 12.35 34.94 98.39
C MET A 1 13.66 35.48 97.82
N ASN A 2 14.82 35.32 98.47
CA ASN A 2 16.13 35.72 97.89
C ASN A 2 16.43 35.10 96.52
N PHE A 3 16.07 33.83 96.30
CA PHE A 3 16.17 33.20 94.97
C PHE A 3 15.36 33.91 93.87
N VAL A 4 14.23 34.54 94.19
CA VAL A 4 13.39 35.29 93.23
C VAL A 4 14.06 36.61 92.83
N ILE A 5 14.75 37.27 93.77
CA ILE A 5 15.49 38.50 93.48
C ILE A 5 16.73 38.18 92.63
N TYR A 6 17.45 37.10 92.94
CA TYR A 6 18.60 36.67 92.14
C TYR A 6 18.20 36.22 90.74
N THR A 7 17.07 35.54 90.54
CA THR A 7 16.58 35.21 89.20
C THR A 7 16.18 36.46 88.41
N ILE A 8 15.55 37.46 89.04
CA ILE A 8 15.22 38.75 88.38
C ILE A 8 16.48 39.50 87.97
N ILE A 9 17.52 39.54 88.81
CA ILE A 9 18.80 40.19 88.49
C ILE A 9 19.52 39.47 87.36
N ILE A 10 19.59 38.12 87.40
CA ILE A 10 20.20 37.32 86.33
C ILE A 10 19.46 37.52 85.00
N LEU A 11 18.12 37.58 85.04
CA LEU A 11 17.30 37.82 83.85
C LEU A 11 17.53 39.23 83.28
N LEU A 12 17.69 40.25 84.14
CA LEU A 12 18.01 41.61 83.73
C LEU A 12 19.41 41.71 83.11
N ILE A 13 20.42 41.01 83.68
CA ILE A 13 21.76 40.90 83.10
C ILE A 13 21.72 40.23 81.72
N LEU A 14 20.95 39.15 81.56
CA LEU A 14 20.79 38.47 80.27
C LEU A 14 20.15 39.36 79.20
N ILE A 15 19.16 40.18 79.55
CA ILE A 15 18.54 41.14 78.62
C ILE A 15 19.54 42.21 78.18
N VAL A 16 20.32 42.77 79.11
CA VAL A 16 21.35 43.78 78.78
C VAL A 16 22.47 43.17 77.95
N ALA A 17 22.92 41.97 78.28
CA ALA A 17 23.93 41.24 77.52
C ALA A 17 23.45 40.91 76.10
N TYR A 18 22.20 40.46 75.95
CA TYR A 18 21.58 40.21 74.64
C TYR A 18 21.46 41.50 73.81
N GLY A 19 21.05 42.61 74.44
CA GLY A 19 20.97 43.92 73.78
C GLY A 19 22.33 44.42 73.29
N ALA A 20 23.38 44.29 74.10
CA ALA A 20 24.74 44.67 73.71
C ALA A 20 25.30 43.79 72.57
N TRP A 21 25.02 42.48 72.62
CA TRP A 21 25.42 41.54 71.57
C TRP A 21 24.68 41.79 70.25
N SER A 22 23.36 41.94 70.29
CA SER A 22 22.53 42.21 69.10
C SER A 22 22.90 43.55 68.45
N ARG A 23 23.13 44.60 69.26
CA ARG A 23 23.63 45.88 68.77
C ARG A 23 24.98 45.71 68.06
N ARG A 24 25.95 45.04 68.69
CA ARG A 24 27.27 44.82 68.09
C ARG A 24 27.20 44.03 66.78
N GLN A 25 26.29 43.06 66.68
CA GLN A 25 26.05 42.31 65.44
C GLN A 25 25.50 43.22 64.33
N ILE A 26 24.50 44.06 64.63
CA ILE A 26 23.93 45.02 63.67
C ILE A 26 24.98 46.02 63.17
N TYR A 27 25.80 46.60 64.06
CA TYR A 27 26.88 47.51 63.65
C TYR A 27 27.89 46.81 62.71
N ARG A 28 28.26 45.56 62.99
CA ARG A 28 29.15 44.80 62.10
C ARG A 28 28.53 44.54 60.73
N ASP A 29 27.22 44.34 60.67
CA ASP A 29 26.52 44.11 59.41
C ASP A 29 26.34 45.42 58.62
N VAL A 30 26.11 46.55 59.30
CA VAL A 30 26.15 47.90 58.71
C VAL A 30 27.54 48.23 58.16
N ASP A 31 28.61 48.02 58.94
CA ASP A 31 30.00 48.26 58.49
C ASP A 31 30.34 47.45 57.23
N LYS A 32 29.91 46.17 57.17
CA LYS A 32 30.12 45.33 55.99
C LYS A 32 29.38 45.86 54.76
N LEU A 33 28.12 46.26 54.93
CA LEU A 33 27.33 46.82 53.82
C LEU A 33 27.89 48.17 53.37
N GLY A 34 28.37 49.00 54.30
CA GLY A 34 29.05 50.26 54.01
C GLY A 34 30.36 50.06 53.23
N ASN A 35 31.18 49.08 53.63
CA ASN A 35 32.41 48.73 52.90
C ASN A 35 32.10 48.20 51.49
N ARG A 36 31.11 47.31 51.35
CA ARG A 36 30.69 46.80 50.03
C ARG A 36 30.14 47.91 49.14
N LYS A 37 29.38 48.86 49.68
CA LYS A 37 28.98 50.09 48.97
C LYS A 37 30.20 50.88 48.48
N ALA A 38 31.20 51.06 49.33
CA ALA A 38 32.43 51.76 48.96
C ALA A 38 33.23 51.02 47.87
N GLU A 39 33.22 49.67 47.90
CA GLU A 39 33.80 48.85 46.82
C GLU A 39 33.07 49.05 45.49
N LEU A 40 31.73 49.11 45.49
CA LEU A 40 30.94 49.38 44.28
C LEU A 40 31.24 50.76 43.68
N LEU A 41 31.43 51.79 44.52
CA LEU A 41 31.83 53.13 44.06
C LEU A 41 33.23 53.18 43.45
N ASN A 42 34.12 52.29 43.88
CA ASN A 42 35.50 52.21 43.37
C ASN A 42 35.63 51.24 42.19
N ARG A 43 34.55 50.61 41.71
CA ARG A 43 34.60 49.82 40.48
C ARG A 43 34.91 50.73 39.28
N PRO A 44 35.72 50.28 38.31
CA PRO A 44 36.20 51.11 37.21
C PRO A 44 35.15 51.38 36.12
N VAL A 45 33.85 51.41 36.44
CA VAL A 45 32.78 51.68 35.45
C VAL A 45 32.96 53.05 34.80
N GLY A 46 33.33 54.05 35.61
CA GLY A 46 33.64 55.39 35.10
C GLY A 46 34.86 55.40 34.17
N GLU A 47 35.87 54.58 34.44
CA GLU A 47 37.06 54.47 33.59
C GLU A 47 36.75 53.76 32.27
N GLU A 48 35.94 52.69 32.28
CA GLU A 48 35.53 51.97 31.06
C GLU A 48 34.61 52.85 30.20
N LEU A 49 33.66 53.58 30.80
CA LEU A 49 32.84 54.57 30.09
C LEU A 49 33.69 55.71 29.49
N GLU A 50 34.75 56.15 30.17
CA GLU A 50 35.70 57.13 29.63
C GLU A 50 36.54 56.57 28.48
N ARG A 51 36.93 55.28 28.52
CA ARG A 51 37.62 54.61 27.42
C ARG A 51 36.73 54.50 26.19
N VAL A 52 35.47 54.13 26.35
CA VAL A 52 34.51 54.08 25.23
C VAL A 52 34.23 55.47 24.67
N LYS A 53 34.18 56.51 25.52
CA LYS A 53 34.08 57.90 25.05
C LYS A 53 35.29 58.38 24.23
N ALA A 54 36.45 57.72 24.35
CA ALA A 54 37.60 58.01 23.50
C ALA A 54 37.40 57.54 22.05
N LEU A 55 36.44 56.63 21.80
CA LEU A 55 35.99 56.25 20.47
C LEU A 55 35.06 57.34 19.91
N LYS A 56 34.97 57.40 18.58
CA LYS A 56 33.93 58.21 17.93
C LYS A 56 32.61 57.44 18.06
N LEU A 57 31.61 58.05 18.66
CA LEU A 57 30.27 57.49 18.82
C LEU A 57 29.30 58.39 18.08
N SER A 58 28.41 57.80 17.29
CA SER A 58 27.28 58.51 16.68
C SER A 58 26.05 57.61 16.59
N GLY A 59 24.93 58.17 16.14
CA GLY A 59 23.71 57.43 15.84
C GLY A 59 23.19 56.58 17.00
N GLU A 60 22.87 55.32 16.70
CA GLU A 60 22.36 54.36 17.69
C GLU A 60 23.39 54.02 18.77
N THR A 61 24.69 54.01 18.43
CA THR A 61 25.76 53.76 19.40
C THR A 61 25.87 54.90 20.42
N GLU A 62 25.69 56.16 20.00
CA GLU A 62 25.67 57.30 20.92
C GLU A 62 24.43 57.29 21.83
N GLU A 63 23.26 56.92 21.30
CA GLU A 63 22.03 56.80 22.10
C GLU A 63 22.18 55.75 23.20
N ARG A 64 22.72 54.57 22.86
CA ARG A 64 22.99 53.49 23.83
C ARG A 64 24.02 53.91 24.88
N PHE A 65 25.09 54.62 24.47
CA PHE A 65 26.08 55.13 25.39
C PHE A 65 25.51 56.16 26.39
N GLU A 66 24.68 57.10 25.94
CA GLU A 66 24.05 58.07 26.82
C GLU A 66 23.01 57.42 27.77
N GLN A 67 22.35 56.33 27.34
CA GLN A 67 21.52 55.51 28.23
C GLN A 67 22.34 54.88 29.37
N TRP A 68 23.43 54.18 29.05
CA TRP A 68 24.32 53.58 30.07
C TRP A 68 24.91 54.63 31.02
N ARG A 69 25.28 55.79 30.48
CA ARG A 69 25.78 56.92 31.27
C ARG A 69 24.71 57.48 32.21
N GLY A 70 23.47 57.59 31.75
CA GLY A 70 22.32 58.00 32.56
C GLY A 70 22.03 57.02 33.68
N GLU A 71 22.06 55.72 33.38
CA GLU A 71 21.89 54.65 34.36
C GLU A 71 22.99 54.67 35.43
N TRP A 72 24.25 54.84 35.04
CA TRP A 72 25.37 54.99 35.96
C TRP A 72 25.23 56.25 36.85
N ASP A 73 24.87 57.40 36.27
CA ASP A 73 24.67 58.63 37.05
C ASP A 73 23.51 58.49 38.05
N GLN A 74 22.44 57.79 37.68
CA GLN A 74 21.33 57.47 38.57
C GLN A 74 21.75 56.52 39.70
N LEU A 75 22.54 55.49 39.41
CA LEU A 75 23.10 54.58 40.41
C LEU A 75 23.94 55.35 41.45
N VAL A 76 24.85 56.20 40.98
CA VAL A 76 25.81 56.93 41.83
C VAL A 76 25.16 58.07 42.60
N ARG A 77 24.23 58.83 41.99
CA ARG A 77 23.66 60.04 42.61
C ARG A 77 22.39 59.80 43.40
N ILE A 78 21.63 58.74 43.09
CA ILE A 78 20.32 58.50 43.70
C ILE A 78 20.33 57.22 44.53
N GLN A 79 20.68 56.09 43.92
CA GLN A 79 20.52 54.79 44.57
C GLN A 79 21.56 54.53 45.66
N LEU A 80 22.85 54.79 45.41
CA LEU A 80 23.90 54.59 46.40
C LEU A 80 23.80 55.54 47.62
N PRO A 81 23.43 56.83 47.48
CA PRO A 81 23.12 57.69 48.62
C PRO A 81 21.89 57.25 49.42
N TYR A 82 20.85 56.74 48.74
CA TYR A 82 19.67 56.17 49.42
C TYR A 82 20.03 54.96 50.30
N ILE A 83 20.96 54.11 49.85
CA ILE A 83 21.51 53.02 50.67
C ILE A 83 22.23 53.56 51.91
N GLU A 84 22.92 54.71 51.82
CA GLU A 84 23.59 55.34 52.97
C GLU A 84 22.59 55.82 54.03
N GLU A 85 21.52 56.48 53.58
CA GLU A 85 20.42 56.91 54.45
C GLU A 85 19.80 55.70 55.16
N LYS A 86 19.57 54.61 54.43
CA LYS A 86 19.05 53.35 54.98
C LYS A 86 19.98 52.71 56.01
N LEU A 87 21.29 52.72 55.77
CA LEU A 87 22.29 52.25 56.74
C LEU A 87 22.27 53.12 58.02
N PHE A 88 22.11 54.44 57.90
CA PHE A 88 21.95 55.33 59.05
C PHE A 88 20.66 55.08 59.84
N GLU A 89 19.54 54.82 59.16
CA GLU A 89 18.27 54.43 59.80
C GLU A 89 18.40 53.12 60.61
N VAL A 90 19.16 52.13 60.09
CA VAL A 90 19.46 50.89 60.80
C VAL A 90 20.25 51.15 62.08
N GLU A 91 21.25 52.04 62.05
CA GLU A 91 22.01 52.43 63.24
C GLU A 91 21.13 53.11 64.29
N GLU A 92 20.23 54.00 63.87
CA GLU A 92 19.25 54.62 64.78
C GLU A 92 18.31 53.59 65.42
N LEU A 93 17.80 52.63 64.64
CA LEU A 93 16.92 51.57 65.14
C LEU A 93 17.64 50.65 66.13
N ALA A 94 18.93 50.37 65.90
CA ALA A 94 19.78 49.64 66.82
C ALA A 94 20.01 50.42 68.14
N ASN A 95 20.16 51.74 68.07
CA ASN A 95 20.27 52.62 69.24
C ASN A 95 18.97 52.70 70.06
N LYS A 96 17.81 52.64 69.39
CA LYS A 96 16.47 52.62 70.01
C LYS A 96 16.05 51.21 70.50
N TYR A 97 16.96 50.22 70.51
CA TYR A 97 16.72 48.82 70.89
C TYR A 97 15.64 48.09 70.05
N ARG A 98 15.34 48.56 68.83
CA ARG A 98 14.34 47.98 67.92
C ARG A 98 14.99 46.94 66.99
N PHE A 99 15.63 45.92 67.55
CA PHE A 99 16.45 44.96 66.80
C PHE A 99 15.73 44.20 65.68
N PRO A 100 14.49 43.71 65.83
CA PRO A 100 13.81 43.00 64.73
C PRO A 100 13.56 43.88 63.50
N LYS A 101 13.27 45.17 63.72
CA LYS A 101 13.10 46.13 62.62
C LYS A 101 14.43 46.45 61.95
N ALA A 102 15.48 46.69 62.75
CA ALA A 102 16.84 46.90 62.22
C ALA A 102 17.31 45.71 61.37
N GLN A 103 17.03 44.46 61.78
CA GLN A 103 17.36 43.28 60.98
C GLN A 103 16.57 43.17 59.67
N SER A 104 15.30 43.61 59.65
CA SER A 104 14.50 43.68 58.42
C SER A 104 15.09 44.68 57.42
N GLU A 105 15.37 45.90 57.90
CA GLU A 105 15.97 46.96 57.08
C GLU A 105 17.37 46.57 56.58
N ILE A 106 18.19 45.86 57.37
CA ILE A 106 19.46 45.28 56.91
C ILE A 106 19.25 44.30 55.76
N LYS A 107 18.23 43.44 55.85
CA LYS A 107 17.94 42.45 54.80
C LYS A 107 17.49 43.12 53.51
N GLU A 108 16.65 44.16 53.61
CA GLU A 108 16.19 44.96 52.48
C GLU A 108 17.34 45.75 51.85
N THR A 109 18.16 46.41 52.68
CA THR A 109 19.35 47.15 52.23
C THR A 109 20.35 46.23 51.54
N LYS A 110 20.57 45.01 52.07
CA LYS A 110 21.40 44.01 51.43
C LYS A 110 20.85 43.60 50.07
N LYS A 111 19.55 43.35 49.96
CA LYS A 111 18.90 42.96 48.69
C LYS A 111 19.01 44.09 47.65
N ALA A 112 18.76 45.33 48.06
CA ALA A 112 18.91 46.49 47.17
C ALA A 112 20.37 46.66 46.71
N LEU A 113 21.34 46.43 47.61
CA LEU A 113 22.76 46.44 47.25
C LEU A 113 23.14 45.31 46.29
N ASP A 114 22.57 44.11 46.45
CA ASP A 114 22.75 42.98 45.52
C ASP A 114 22.15 43.30 44.13
N GLU A 115 20.98 43.94 44.08
CA GLU A 115 20.34 44.39 42.83
C GLU A 115 21.17 45.46 42.11
N ILE A 116 21.74 46.42 42.85
CA ILE A 116 22.65 47.44 42.30
C ILE A 116 23.93 46.79 41.76
N GLU A 117 24.52 45.83 42.49
CA GLU A 117 25.73 45.13 42.05
C GLU A 117 25.51 44.39 40.73
N ASN A 118 24.41 43.65 40.60
CA ASN A 118 24.07 42.96 39.34
C ASN A 118 23.84 43.94 38.19
N HIS A 119 23.23 45.09 38.45
CA HIS A 119 23.01 46.11 37.41
C HIS A 119 24.33 46.75 36.96
N ILE A 120 25.26 46.99 37.89
CA ILE A 120 26.61 47.45 37.58
C ILE A 120 27.36 46.43 36.73
N ASP A 121 27.28 45.14 37.08
CA ASP A 121 27.96 44.09 36.33
C ASP A 121 27.38 43.94 34.91
N ALA A 122 26.07 44.04 34.75
CA ALA A 122 25.41 44.07 33.43
C ALA A 122 25.86 45.28 32.59
N LEU A 123 25.92 46.48 33.19
CA LEU A 123 26.42 47.68 32.51
C LEU A 123 27.87 47.52 32.04
N ILE A 124 28.73 46.89 32.84
CA ILE A 124 30.13 46.61 32.46
C ILE A 124 30.18 45.61 31.29
N GLU A 125 29.34 44.57 31.32
CA GLU A 125 29.26 43.57 30.26
C GLU A 125 28.81 44.18 28.92
N GLU A 126 27.73 44.97 28.93
CA GLU A 126 27.22 45.66 27.73
C GLU A 126 28.22 46.69 27.15
N VAL A 127 28.93 47.41 28.02
CA VAL A 127 29.98 48.35 27.58
C VAL A 127 31.19 47.62 26.99
N ASN A 128 31.59 46.49 27.56
CA ASN A 128 32.66 45.66 27.02
C ASN A 128 32.26 45.02 25.69
N GLU A 129 31.00 44.62 25.54
CA GLU A 129 30.46 44.08 24.28
C GLU A 129 30.68 45.06 23.13
N LEU A 130 30.48 46.37 23.34
CA LEU A 130 30.75 47.38 22.31
C LEU A 130 32.22 47.43 21.89
N VAL A 131 33.16 47.28 22.84
CA VAL A 131 34.60 47.23 22.55
C VAL A 131 34.95 45.96 21.77
N ASP A 132 34.34 44.83 22.14
CA ASP A 132 34.51 43.55 21.44
C ASP A 132 33.92 43.59 20.03
N ILE A 133 32.80 44.30 19.81
CA ILE A 133 32.20 44.51 18.48
C ILE A 133 33.16 45.28 17.56
N GLU A 134 33.81 46.34 18.01
CA GLU A 134 34.80 47.08 17.20
C GLU A 134 35.97 46.17 16.78
N GLY A 135 36.51 45.40 17.72
CA GLY A 135 37.59 44.45 17.46
C GLY A 135 37.16 43.35 16.49
N THR A 136 35.97 42.79 16.69
CA THR A 136 35.41 41.71 15.86
C THR A 136 35.11 42.21 14.44
N ASN A 137 34.45 43.35 14.31
CA ASN A 137 34.14 43.97 13.01
C ASN A 137 35.40 44.21 12.18
N ARG A 138 36.51 44.59 12.82
CA ARG A 138 37.79 44.83 12.13
C ARG A 138 38.44 43.54 11.64
N VAL A 139 38.37 42.46 12.41
CA VAL A 139 38.87 41.14 11.98
C VAL A 139 38.00 40.59 10.86
N GLU A 140 36.68 40.60 11.05
CA GLU A 140 35.69 40.12 10.09
C GLU A 140 35.78 40.88 8.76
N SER A 141 35.92 42.21 8.79
CA SER A 141 36.09 43.02 7.57
C SER A 141 37.32 42.57 6.75
N ARG A 142 38.43 42.23 7.40
CA ARG A 142 39.64 41.73 6.69
C ARG A 142 39.41 40.36 6.08
N GLU A 143 38.74 39.47 6.80
CA GLU A 143 38.39 38.13 6.30
C GLU A 143 37.46 38.24 5.09
N LEU A 144 36.39 39.04 5.18
CA LEU A 144 35.46 39.28 4.07
C LEU A 144 36.14 39.95 2.87
N THR A 145 37.08 40.87 3.11
CA THR A 145 37.88 41.48 2.03
C THR A 145 38.73 40.42 1.31
N ALA A 146 39.33 39.48 2.05
CA ALA A 146 40.12 38.40 1.46
C ALA A 146 39.26 37.46 0.61
N VAL A 147 38.04 37.13 1.08
CA VAL A 147 37.05 36.34 0.33
C VAL A 147 36.61 37.06 -0.94
N TYR A 148 36.31 38.36 -0.85
CA TYR A 148 35.95 39.18 -2.01
C TYR A 148 37.08 39.20 -3.07
N GLU A 149 38.33 39.40 -2.65
CA GLU A 149 39.51 39.34 -3.54
C GLU A 149 39.74 37.96 -4.16
N GLU A 150 39.36 36.89 -3.46
CA GLU A 150 39.42 35.54 -4.01
C GLU A 150 38.34 35.30 -5.06
N ILE A 151 37.09 35.67 -4.78
CA ILE A 151 35.98 35.60 -5.75
C ILE A 151 36.32 36.44 -6.99
N ARG A 152 36.87 37.65 -6.80
CA ARG A 152 37.30 38.52 -7.91
C ARG A 152 38.36 37.86 -8.79
N ARG A 153 39.33 37.18 -8.18
CA ARG A 153 40.37 36.46 -8.92
C ARG A 153 39.81 35.27 -9.68
N ARG A 154 38.92 34.50 -9.07
CA ARG A 154 38.25 33.37 -9.75
C ARG A 154 37.42 33.85 -10.94
N LEU A 155 36.61 34.90 -10.75
CA LEU A 155 35.81 35.51 -11.81
C LEU A 155 36.67 35.96 -13.02
N GLN A 156 37.91 36.40 -12.80
CA GLN A 156 38.83 36.76 -13.89
C GLN A 156 39.38 35.53 -14.64
N VAL A 157 39.65 34.44 -13.93
CA VAL A 157 40.17 33.20 -14.53
C VAL A 157 39.07 32.47 -15.27
N ASP A 158 37.90 32.33 -14.63
CA ASP A 158 36.77 31.54 -15.09
C ASP A 158 35.79 32.38 -15.95
N ARG A 159 36.19 33.59 -16.36
CA ARG A 159 35.33 34.50 -17.15
C ARG A 159 34.84 33.86 -18.44
N GLU A 160 35.69 33.08 -19.11
CA GLU A 160 35.33 32.39 -20.34
C GLU A 160 34.31 31.26 -20.09
N GLU A 161 34.34 30.63 -18.91
CA GLU A 161 33.42 29.54 -18.53
C GLU A 161 32.08 30.08 -18.00
N LEU A 162 32.08 31.26 -17.40
CA LEU A 162 30.88 31.92 -16.85
C LEU A 162 30.09 32.72 -17.90
N ASP A 163 30.72 33.07 -19.03
CA ASP A 163 30.11 33.84 -20.13
C ASP A 163 29.27 35.04 -19.63
N GLN A 164 27.98 35.14 -19.98
CA GLN A 164 27.11 36.26 -19.55
C GLN A 164 26.80 36.26 -18.04
N ALA A 165 26.94 35.11 -17.34
CA ALA A 165 26.78 35.07 -15.89
C ALA A 165 27.90 35.85 -15.19
N ALA A 166 29.06 36.01 -15.83
CA ALA A 166 30.16 36.81 -15.29
C ALA A 166 29.74 38.28 -15.11
N ASP A 167 29.00 38.85 -16.06
CA ASP A 167 28.53 40.24 -15.99
C ASP A 167 27.50 40.43 -14.86
N THR A 168 26.64 39.44 -14.63
CA THR A 168 25.69 39.44 -13.50
C THR A 168 26.43 39.36 -12.15
N ILE A 169 27.47 38.52 -12.06
CA ILE A 169 28.31 38.43 -10.86
C ILE A 169 29.09 39.75 -10.66
N GLU A 170 29.64 40.36 -11.72
CA GLU A 170 30.32 41.67 -11.63
C GLU A 170 29.38 42.75 -11.08
N ASN A 171 28.12 42.78 -11.51
CA ASN A 171 27.11 43.71 -10.99
C ASN A 171 26.79 43.48 -9.51
N GLU A 172 26.71 42.22 -9.07
CA GLU A 172 26.54 41.88 -7.66
C GLU A 172 27.78 42.25 -6.83
N MET A 173 28.98 42.08 -7.38
CA MET A 173 30.23 42.53 -6.74
C MET A 173 30.26 44.06 -6.57
N GLU A 174 29.75 44.83 -7.53
CA GLU A 174 29.64 46.29 -7.39
C GLU A 174 28.69 46.69 -6.24
N LYS A 175 27.61 45.92 -6.02
CA LYS A 175 26.72 46.14 -4.86
C LYS A 175 27.43 45.84 -3.54
N VAL A 176 28.29 44.82 -3.51
CA VAL A 176 29.14 44.52 -2.35
C VAL A 176 30.14 45.63 -2.09
N ASP A 177 30.76 46.20 -3.14
CA ASP A 177 31.67 47.35 -3.01
C ASP A 177 30.96 48.55 -2.36
N ARG A 178 29.74 48.87 -2.81
CA ARG A 178 28.93 49.94 -2.20
C ARG A 178 28.59 49.66 -0.73
N LYS A 179 28.39 48.39 -0.35
CA LYS A 179 28.18 48.01 1.05
C LYS A 179 29.46 48.09 1.87
N PHE A 180 30.63 47.76 1.31
CA PHE A 180 31.91 48.00 1.96
C PHE A 180 32.16 49.50 2.17
N GLU A 181 31.84 50.35 1.20
CA GLU A 181 31.89 51.81 1.35
C GLU A 181 30.96 52.30 2.47
N ALA A 182 29.72 51.79 2.51
CA ALA A 182 28.78 52.09 3.59
C ALA A 182 29.33 51.64 4.96
N PHE A 183 29.91 50.44 5.06
CA PHE A 183 30.55 49.97 6.29
C PHE A 183 31.70 50.88 6.75
N LEU A 184 32.55 51.34 5.82
CA LEU A 184 33.63 52.27 6.15
C LEU A 184 33.08 53.60 6.65
N GLN A 185 32.01 54.11 6.02
CA GLN A 185 31.34 55.34 6.45
C GLN A 185 30.73 55.19 7.85
N GLU A 186 29.97 54.13 8.10
CA GLU A 186 29.38 53.86 9.43
C GLU A 186 30.47 53.70 10.51
N THR A 187 31.62 53.09 10.16
CA THR A 187 32.76 52.95 11.08
C THR A 187 33.47 54.30 11.34
N GLU A 188 33.58 55.16 10.33
CA GLU A 188 34.16 56.51 10.46
C GLU A 188 33.27 57.46 11.27
N GLU A 189 31.95 57.33 11.10
CA GLU A 189 30.91 58.06 11.83
C GLU A 189 30.76 57.55 13.27
N GLY A 190 31.13 56.30 13.55
CA GLY A 190 31.10 55.71 14.89
C GLY A 190 29.83 54.91 15.21
N ASN A 191 29.10 54.46 14.18
CA ASN A 191 27.89 53.65 14.26
C ASN A 191 28.25 52.15 14.21
N TYR A 192 28.87 51.62 15.26
CA TYR A 192 29.42 50.26 15.25
C TYR A 192 28.38 49.14 15.12
N PHE A 193 27.14 49.35 15.60
CA PHE A 193 26.05 48.37 15.49
C PHE A 193 25.54 48.25 14.04
N ASN A 194 25.29 49.37 13.37
CA ASN A 194 24.92 49.39 11.94
C ASN A 194 26.03 48.81 11.06
N ALA A 195 27.29 49.09 11.43
CA ALA A 195 28.45 48.53 10.74
C ALA A 195 28.48 46.99 10.86
N GLN A 196 28.12 46.44 12.01
CA GLN A 196 28.02 44.99 12.22
C GLN A 196 26.90 44.35 11.36
N GLU A 197 25.72 44.97 11.30
CA GLU A 197 24.62 44.51 10.43
C GLU A 197 25.02 44.57 8.95
N THR A 198 25.72 45.62 8.56
CA THR A 198 26.25 45.78 7.19
C THR A 198 27.26 44.69 6.86
N LEU A 199 28.18 44.35 7.78
CA LEU A 199 29.12 43.23 7.61
C LEU A 199 28.40 41.88 7.50
N ALA A 200 27.38 41.65 8.31
CA ALA A 200 26.57 40.43 8.24
C ALA A 200 25.90 40.28 6.85
N ALA A 201 25.35 41.38 6.31
CA ALA A 201 24.78 41.38 4.96
C ALA A 201 25.85 41.14 3.87
N ILE A 202 27.06 41.72 4.01
CA ILE A 202 28.18 41.45 3.11
C ILE A 202 28.59 39.98 3.16
N ARG A 203 28.68 39.39 4.36
CA ARG A 203 28.99 37.97 4.54
C ARG A 203 27.98 37.08 3.81
N GLU A 204 26.69 37.35 3.95
CA GLU A 204 25.64 36.60 3.27
C GLU A 204 25.78 36.69 1.74
N MET A 205 25.98 37.90 1.22
CA MET A 205 26.20 38.15 -0.22
C MET A 205 27.47 37.47 -0.75
N LEU A 206 28.58 37.51 -0.01
CA LEU A 206 29.82 36.85 -0.42
C LEU A 206 29.70 35.31 -0.37
N THR A 207 28.97 34.79 0.61
CA THR A 207 28.73 33.34 0.73
C THR A 207 27.88 32.83 -0.43
N SER A 208 26.82 33.56 -0.79
CA SER A 208 26.00 33.22 -1.95
C SER A 208 26.80 33.34 -3.24
N MET A 209 27.56 34.43 -3.45
CA MET A 209 28.42 34.59 -4.63
C MET A 209 29.48 33.50 -4.76
N ASN A 210 30.12 33.11 -3.66
CA ASN A 210 31.12 32.05 -3.71
C ASN A 210 30.48 30.71 -4.15
N TYR A 211 29.30 30.39 -3.61
CA TYR A 211 28.54 29.22 -4.04
C TYR A 211 28.15 29.29 -5.53
N MET A 212 27.66 30.44 -5.98
CA MET A 212 27.29 30.66 -7.39
C MET A 212 28.50 30.52 -8.32
N THR A 213 29.65 31.10 -7.94
CA THR A 213 30.88 31.05 -8.74
C THR A 213 31.40 29.62 -8.89
N GLU A 214 31.20 28.75 -7.89
CA GLU A 214 31.59 27.34 -7.97
C GLU A 214 30.57 26.48 -8.73
N ALA A 215 29.26 26.72 -8.57
CA ALA A 215 28.22 25.86 -9.11
C ALA A 215 27.78 26.21 -10.55
N VAL A 216 27.84 27.49 -10.94
CA VAL A 216 27.37 27.94 -12.26
C VAL A 216 28.18 27.35 -13.42
N PRO A 217 29.53 27.31 -13.40
CA PRO A 217 30.31 26.80 -14.54
C PRO A 217 29.97 25.36 -14.92
N GLU A 218 29.87 24.47 -13.93
CA GLU A 218 29.54 23.05 -14.15
C GLU A 218 28.15 22.90 -14.79
N ARG A 219 27.17 23.66 -14.28
CA ARG A 219 25.78 23.62 -14.77
C ARG A 219 25.64 24.23 -16.17
N LEU A 220 26.40 25.29 -16.43
CA LEU A 220 26.38 25.99 -17.71
C LEU A 220 27.02 25.13 -18.80
N MET A 221 28.12 24.44 -18.49
CA MET A 221 28.72 23.45 -19.40
C MET A 221 27.72 22.35 -19.75
N TYR A 222 26.99 21.82 -18.76
CA TYR A 222 25.96 20.80 -18.98
C TYR A 222 24.81 21.30 -19.87
N VAL A 223 24.27 22.49 -19.60
CA VAL A 223 23.16 23.08 -20.37
C VAL A 223 23.58 23.52 -21.78
N GLN A 224 24.84 23.91 -22.00
CA GLN A 224 25.33 24.33 -23.31
C GLN A 224 25.83 23.18 -24.21
N ARG A 225 26.28 22.06 -23.62
CA ARG A 225 26.88 20.95 -24.39
C ARG A 225 26.07 19.67 -24.29
N ASP A 226 25.82 19.19 -23.08
CA ASP A 226 25.26 17.86 -22.87
C ASP A 226 23.75 17.84 -23.15
N LEU A 227 23.01 18.80 -22.61
CA LEU A 227 21.55 18.87 -22.80
C LEU A 227 21.14 19.10 -24.27
N PRO A 228 21.80 20.00 -25.04
CA PRO A 228 21.52 20.15 -26.46
C PRO A 228 21.94 18.93 -27.27
N SER A 229 23.05 18.26 -26.90
CA SER A 229 23.47 17.02 -27.54
C SER A 229 22.43 15.91 -27.35
N GLN A 230 21.85 15.78 -26.14
CA GLN A 230 20.78 14.81 -25.89
C GLN A 230 19.51 15.13 -26.67
N VAL A 231 19.15 16.41 -26.81
CA VAL A 231 18.02 16.83 -27.66
C VAL A 231 18.29 16.52 -29.13
N GLU A 232 19.53 16.71 -29.61
CA GLU A 232 19.93 16.36 -30.98
C GLU A 232 19.99 14.83 -31.19
N GLU A 233 20.40 14.06 -30.19
CA GLU A 233 20.31 12.59 -30.20
C GLU A 233 18.87 12.11 -30.31
N LEU A 234 17.93 12.74 -29.60
CA LEU A 234 16.50 12.45 -29.74
C LEU A 234 15.99 12.82 -31.15
N ASP A 235 16.38 13.97 -31.68
CA ASP A 235 16.03 14.44 -33.04
C ASP A 235 16.50 13.42 -34.09
N ASN A 236 17.77 13.03 -34.02
CA ASN A 236 18.36 12.01 -34.90
C ASN A 236 17.71 10.64 -34.72
N GLY A 237 17.41 10.22 -33.48
CA GLY A 237 16.72 8.97 -33.19
C GLY A 237 15.32 8.92 -33.80
N LEU A 238 14.58 10.03 -33.72
CA LEU A 238 13.26 10.17 -34.35
C LEU A 238 13.36 10.10 -35.88
N ASP A 239 14.36 10.76 -36.49
CA ASP A 239 14.61 10.69 -37.93
C ASP A 239 15.00 9.28 -38.39
N GLU A 240 15.89 8.61 -37.68
CA GLU A 240 16.28 7.22 -37.96
C GLU A 240 15.10 6.25 -37.86
N MET A 241 14.23 6.46 -36.86
CA MET A 241 12.99 5.68 -36.72
C MET A 241 11.99 6.00 -37.84
N ALA A 242 11.88 7.27 -38.26
CA ALA A 242 11.02 7.65 -39.38
C ALA A 242 11.51 7.00 -40.69
N MET A 243 12.82 6.98 -40.93
CA MET A 243 13.44 6.29 -42.07
C MET A 243 13.26 4.77 -42.01
N SER A 244 13.37 4.19 -40.80
CA SER A 244 13.12 2.76 -40.53
C SER A 244 11.65 2.38 -40.62
N GLY A 245 10.79 3.37 -40.82
CA GLY A 245 9.39 3.21 -41.17
C GLY A 245 8.42 3.23 -39.99
N PHE A 246 8.85 3.68 -38.81
CA PHE A 246 7.99 3.82 -37.64
C PHE A 246 7.01 5.01 -37.80
N PRO A 247 5.83 4.95 -37.16
CA PRO A 247 4.83 6.01 -37.18
C PRO A 247 5.20 7.16 -36.22
N VAL A 248 6.37 7.75 -36.43
CA VAL A 248 6.97 8.79 -35.55
C VAL A 248 6.10 10.05 -35.45
N HIS A 249 5.29 10.33 -36.47
CA HIS A 249 4.33 11.44 -36.51
C HIS A 249 3.23 11.38 -35.44
N LEU A 250 3.03 10.25 -34.76
CA LEU A 250 2.11 10.15 -33.61
C LEU A 250 2.77 10.53 -32.28
N TYR A 251 4.09 10.46 -32.19
CA TYR A 251 4.87 10.79 -30.98
C TYR A 251 5.41 12.21 -31.02
N SER A 252 5.88 12.63 -32.19
CA SER A 252 6.51 13.93 -32.42
C SER A 252 5.55 14.85 -33.16
N SER A 253 5.04 15.86 -32.44
CA SER A 253 4.80 17.14 -33.10
C SER A 253 6.17 17.81 -33.18
N GLU A 254 6.55 18.33 -34.35
CA GLU A 254 7.77 19.13 -34.52
C GLU A 254 7.88 20.23 -33.42
N ASP A 255 6.73 20.66 -32.91
CA ASP A 255 6.54 21.55 -31.74
C ASP A 255 7.21 21.07 -30.43
N LEU A 256 7.35 19.76 -30.18
CA LEU A 256 7.93 19.24 -28.94
C LEU A 256 9.45 19.42 -28.90
N ILE A 257 10.15 19.13 -30.01
CA ILE A 257 11.60 19.33 -30.10
C ILE A 257 11.91 20.82 -30.05
N GLU A 258 11.12 21.65 -30.73
CA GLU A 258 11.26 23.11 -30.67
C GLU A 258 11.00 23.63 -29.24
N GLY A 259 9.97 23.11 -28.55
CA GLY A 259 9.68 23.43 -27.16
C GLY A 259 10.79 22.99 -26.18
N LEU A 260 11.42 21.84 -26.40
CA LEU A 260 12.59 21.41 -25.61
C LEU A 260 13.78 22.34 -25.86
N LYS A 261 14.07 22.68 -27.12
CA LYS A 261 15.14 23.64 -27.47
C LYS A 261 14.89 25.02 -26.85
N GLU A 262 13.64 25.47 -26.75
CA GLU A 262 13.27 26.72 -26.08
C GLU A 262 13.45 26.64 -24.56
N ARG A 263 13.05 25.54 -23.92
CA ARG A 263 13.25 25.34 -22.47
C ARG A 263 14.72 25.24 -22.09
N VAL A 264 15.56 24.63 -22.94
CA VAL A 264 17.02 24.61 -22.74
C VAL A 264 17.58 26.05 -22.76
N LYS A 265 17.12 26.90 -23.68
CA LYS A 265 17.50 28.33 -23.70
C LYS A 265 16.97 29.10 -22.50
N GLU A 266 15.78 28.76 -22.00
CA GLU A 266 15.25 29.37 -20.76
C GLU A 266 16.09 28.96 -19.54
N ALA A 267 16.53 27.69 -19.46
CA ALA A 267 17.44 27.23 -18.43
C ALA A 267 18.79 27.97 -18.51
N GLU A 268 19.33 28.14 -19.72
CA GLU A 268 20.56 28.90 -19.96
C GLU A 268 20.41 30.37 -19.49
N THR A 269 19.31 31.02 -19.86
CA THR A 269 19.03 32.40 -19.44
C THR A 269 18.86 32.51 -17.92
N SER A 270 18.19 31.53 -17.29
CA SER A 270 18.01 31.50 -15.84
C SER A 270 19.34 31.28 -15.09
N LEU A 271 20.30 30.55 -15.70
CA LEU A 271 21.66 30.42 -15.19
C LEU A 271 22.45 31.73 -15.33
N PHE A 272 22.30 32.46 -16.44
CA PHE A 272 22.89 33.79 -16.61
C PHE A 272 22.36 34.81 -15.58
N ASP A 273 21.09 34.71 -15.21
CA ASP A 273 20.45 35.53 -14.16
C ASP A 273 20.77 35.07 -12.72
N LEU A 274 21.66 34.07 -12.54
CA LEU A 274 22.05 33.48 -11.25
C LEU A 274 20.90 32.82 -10.47
N GLN A 275 19.83 32.40 -11.16
CA GLN A 275 18.67 31.72 -10.56
C GLN A 275 18.84 30.19 -10.58
N LEU A 276 19.77 29.67 -9.76
CA LEU A 276 20.12 28.24 -9.75
C LEU A 276 18.94 27.30 -9.48
N GLU A 277 18.03 27.66 -8.56
CA GLU A 277 16.88 26.83 -8.22
C GLU A 277 15.93 26.70 -9.43
N LYS A 278 15.57 27.82 -10.04
CA LYS A 278 14.70 27.85 -11.23
C LYS A 278 15.35 27.11 -12.40
N ALA A 279 16.65 27.32 -12.62
CA ALA A 279 17.38 26.62 -13.67
C ALA A 279 17.40 25.09 -13.43
N GLN A 280 17.61 24.64 -12.19
CA GLN A 280 17.58 23.21 -11.87
C GLN A 280 16.20 22.60 -12.12
N GLU A 281 15.11 23.28 -11.75
CA GLU A 281 13.76 22.80 -12.03
C GLU A 281 13.52 22.63 -13.53
N ILE A 282 13.95 23.61 -14.34
CA ILE A 282 13.83 23.52 -15.79
C ILE A 282 14.67 22.37 -16.35
N ILE A 283 15.93 22.21 -15.91
CA ILE A 283 16.81 21.11 -16.33
C ILE A 283 16.17 19.76 -16.02
N THR A 284 15.77 19.52 -14.78
CA THR A 284 15.14 18.25 -14.36
C THR A 284 13.91 17.97 -15.20
N SER A 285 13.07 18.98 -15.44
CA SER A 285 11.84 18.80 -16.22
C SER A 285 12.09 18.52 -17.71
N VAL A 286 13.21 18.98 -18.27
CA VAL A 286 13.66 18.63 -19.63
C VAL A 286 14.20 17.20 -19.64
N GLU A 287 15.02 16.81 -18.65
CA GLU A 287 15.56 15.45 -18.51
C GLU A 287 14.45 14.41 -18.36
N GLU A 288 13.44 14.65 -17.52
CA GLU A 288 12.29 13.76 -17.37
C GLU A 288 11.55 13.58 -18.70
N THR A 289 11.36 14.66 -19.45
CA THR A 289 10.69 14.60 -20.76
C THR A 289 11.53 13.83 -21.78
N LEU A 290 12.85 14.05 -21.80
CA LEU A 290 13.78 13.32 -22.67
C LEU A 290 13.78 11.82 -22.36
N GLN A 291 13.88 11.47 -21.07
CA GLN A 291 13.89 10.08 -20.63
C GLN A 291 12.58 9.36 -20.98
N GLU A 292 11.43 9.98 -20.74
CA GLU A 292 10.12 9.39 -21.07
C GLU A 292 10.00 9.12 -22.58
N MET A 293 10.48 10.06 -23.41
CA MET A 293 10.44 9.90 -24.87
C MET A 293 11.39 8.80 -25.34
N MET A 294 12.62 8.75 -24.83
CA MET A 294 13.58 7.70 -25.18
C MET A 294 13.05 6.32 -24.79
N GLU A 295 12.46 6.17 -23.60
CA GLU A 295 11.87 4.90 -23.16
C GLU A 295 10.72 4.47 -24.09
N LYS A 296 9.84 5.40 -24.51
CA LYS A 296 8.77 5.10 -25.47
C LYS A 296 9.30 4.65 -26.82
N LEU A 297 10.36 5.28 -27.33
CA LEU A 297 10.99 4.89 -28.59
C LEU A 297 11.67 3.52 -28.50
N GLU A 298 12.35 3.24 -27.39
CA GLU A 298 12.95 1.93 -27.13
C GLU A 298 11.89 0.82 -27.05
N GLN A 299 10.80 1.05 -26.32
CA GLN A 299 9.68 0.11 -26.23
C GLN A 299 9.09 -0.16 -27.62
N GLU A 300 8.84 0.87 -28.41
CA GLU A 300 8.30 0.74 -29.76
C GLU A 300 9.23 -0.09 -30.68
N ALA A 301 10.55 0.08 -30.54
CA ALA A 301 11.54 -0.69 -31.30
C ALA A 301 11.55 -2.18 -30.93
N VAL A 302 11.38 -2.51 -29.63
CA VAL A 302 11.27 -3.89 -29.16
C VAL A 302 9.96 -4.53 -29.64
N VAL A 303 8.84 -3.84 -29.42
CA VAL A 303 7.49 -4.32 -29.71
C VAL A 303 7.31 -4.60 -31.20
N ARG A 304 7.97 -3.85 -32.09
CA ARG A 304 7.92 -4.14 -33.53
C ARG A 304 8.32 -5.57 -33.88
N ASN A 305 9.42 -6.07 -33.31
CA ASN A 305 9.89 -7.43 -33.62
C ASN A 305 8.91 -8.49 -33.13
N GLU A 306 8.31 -8.24 -31.96
CA GLU A 306 7.29 -9.12 -31.37
C GLU A 306 6.02 -9.13 -32.23
N VAL A 307 5.52 -7.95 -32.58
CA VAL A 307 4.33 -7.75 -33.42
C VAL A 307 4.51 -8.40 -34.80
N GLU A 308 5.67 -8.25 -35.46
CA GLU A 308 5.93 -8.90 -36.76
C GLU A 308 5.92 -10.45 -36.66
N GLN A 309 6.51 -11.02 -35.60
CA GLN A 309 6.47 -12.47 -35.36
C GLN A 309 5.06 -12.95 -35.04
N GLU A 310 4.33 -12.21 -34.20
CA GLU A 310 2.97 -12.53 -33.80
C GLU A 310 2.01 -12.43 -34.98
N PHE A 311 2.08 -11.39 -35.81
CA PHE A 311 1.27 -11.29 -37.03
C PHE A 311 1.46 -12.52 -37.94
N SER A 312 2.70 -13.00 -38.11
CA SER A 312 2.95 -14.19 -38.93
C SER A 312 2.29 -15.44 -38.35
N THR A 313 2.36 -15.61 -37.03
CA THR A 313 1.79 -16.73 -36.30
C THR A 313 0.26 -16.68 -36.32
N GLN A 314 -0.31 -15.51 -36.01
CA GLN A 314 -1.76 -15.30 -35.97
C GLN A 314 -2.40 -15.39 -37.35
N LYS A 315 -1.70 -14.96 -38.41
CA LYS A 315 -2.15 -15.15 -39.79
C LYS A 315 -2.33 -16.62 -40.13
N SER A 316 -1.48 -17.50 -39.62
CA SER A 316 -1.64 -18.95 -39.81
C SER A 316 -2.88 -19.50 -39.08
N ARG A 317 -3.12 -19.06 -37.83
CA ARG A 317 -4.33 -19.42 -37.07
C ARG A 317 -5.60 -18.94 -37.75
N MET A 318 -5.58 -17.73 -38.33
CA MET A 318 -6.70 -17.17 -39.08
C MET A 318 -7.13 -18.05 -40.27
N TYR A 319 -6.24 -18.88 -40.83
CA TYR A 319 -6.61 -19.87 -41.84
C TYR A 319 -7.09 -21.21 -41.25
N GLN A 320 -6.58 -21.61 -40.09
CA GLN A 320 -6.89 -22.89 -39.45
C GLN A 320 -8.27 -22.90 -38.77
N VAL A 321 -8.61 -21.86 -38.00
CA VAL A 321 -9.88 -21.83 -37.24
C VAL A 321 -11.12 -21.87 -38.15
N PRO A 322 -11.17 -21.17 -39.31
CA PRO A 322 -12.28 -21.32 -40.25
C PRO A 322 -12.40 -22.74 -40.82
N GLU A 323 -11.29 -23.45 -41.02
CA GLU A 323 -11.31 -24.84 -41.47
C GLU A 323 -11.89 -25.75 -40.38
N GLN A 324 -11.50 -25.55 -39.12
CA GLN A 324 -12.07 -26.26 -37.97
C GLN A 324 -13.57 -26.01 -37.82
N LEU A 325 -14.01 -24.77 -37.99
CA LEU A 325 -15.42 -24.38 -37.97
C LEU A 325 -16.21 -25.02 -39.13
N GLN A 326 -15.64 -25.06 -40.34
CA GLN A 326 -16.28 -25.73 -41.46
C GLN A 326 -16.42 -27.25 -41.22
N ARG A 327 -15.38 -27.88 -40.66
CA ARG A 327 -15.47 -29.28 -40.22
C ARG A 327 -16.54 -29.47 -39.14
N LEU A 328 -16.73 -28.49 -38.25
CA LEU A 328 -17.72 -28.58 -37.17
C LEU A 328 -19.13 -28.55 -37.74
N VAL A 329 -19.37 -27.72 -38.76
CA VAL A 329 -20.66 -27.69 -39.48
C VAL A 329 -20.94 -29.02 -40.16
N GLN A 330 -19.95 -29.60 -40.84
CA GLN A 330 -20.10 -30.92 -41.46
C GLN A 330 -20.43 -31.99 -40.43
N GLU A 331 -19.72 -31.97 -39.29
CA GLU A 331 -19.99 -32.88 -38.19
C GLU A 331 -21.37 -32.68 -37.59
N GLN A 332 -21.81 -31.42 -37.43
CA GLN A 332 -23.15 -31.09 -36.97
C GLN A 332 -24.22 -31.61 -37.92
N GLU A 333 -24.03 -31.52 -39.24
CA GLU A 333 -24.97 -32.09 -40.22
C GLU A 333 -25.09 -33.61 -40.07
N VAL A 334 -23.96 -34.31 -39.87
CA VAL A 334 -23.94 -35.76 -39.61
C VAL A 334 -24.65 -36.10 -38.29
N VAL A 335 -24.35 -35.37 -37.22
CA VAL A 335 -24.96 -35.54 -35.90
C VAL A 335 -26.46 -35.26 -35.96
N LYS A 336 -26.91 -34.24 -36.71
CA LYS A 336 -28.33 -33.89 -36.88
C LYS A 336 -29.15 -35.00 -37.56
N LEU A 337 -28.52 -35.81 -38.42
CA LEU A 337 -29.20 -36.95 -39.04
C LEU A 337 -29.46 -38.09 -38.04
N ARG A 338 -28.66 -38.19 -36.98
CA ARG A 338 -28.74 -39.26 -35.98
C ARG A 338 -29.41 -38.84 -34.68
N TYR A 339 -29.24 -37.58 -34.26
CA TYR A 339 -29.71 -37.05 -32.98
C TYR A 339 -30.63 -35.84 -33.17
N GLN A 340 -31.61 -35.71 -32.29
CA GLN A 340 -32.46 -34.53 -32.21
C GLN A 340 -31.71 -33.43 -31.46
N LEU A 341 -31.05 -32.55 -32.19
CA LEU A 341 -30.34 -31.40 -31.63
C LEU A 341 -31.32 -30.31 -31.19
N HIS A 342 -31.04 -29.65 -30.06
CA HIS A 342 -31.77 -28.46 -29.64
C HIS A 342 -31.47 -27.30 -30.60
N SER A 343 -32.48 -26.47 -30.89
CA SER A 343 -32.34 -25.23 -31.67
C SER A 343 -31.30 -24.23 -31.14
N SER A 344 -30.86 -24.34 -29.87
CA SER A 344 -29.84 -23.46 -29.28
C SER A 344 -28.45 -23.73 -29.86
N LEU A 345 -28.14 -25.00 -30.17
CA LEU A 345 -26.84 -25.40 -30.74
C LEU A 345 -26.67 -24.85 -32.17
N GLU A 346 -27.76 -24.67 -32.91
CA GLU A 346 -27.71 -24.03 -34.23
C GLU A 346 -27.44 -22.52 -34.13
N LEU A 347 -27.94 -21.86 -33.08
CA LEU A 347 -27.63 -20.46 -32.83
C LEU A 347 -26.17 -20.27 -32.42
N GLU A 348 -25.63 -21.15 -31.58
CA GLU A 348 -24.23 -21.12 -31.14
C GLU A 348 -23.25 -21.25 -32.32
N VAL A 349 -23.51 -22.15 -33.28
CA VAL A 349 -22.67 -22.27 -34.48
C VAL A 349 -22.74 -21.03 -35.37
N ASN A 350 -23.93 -20.42 -35.51
CA ASN A 350 -24.07 -19.15 -36.24
C ASN A 350 -23.34 -18.00 -35.53
N ASP A 351 -23.35 -17.98 -34.20
CA ASP A 351 -22.61 -17.01 -33.39
C ASP A 351 -21.10 -17.18 -33.57
N PHE A 352 -20.59 -18.41 -33.66
CA PHE A 352 -19.18 -18.67 -34.00
C PHE A 352 -18.79 -18.13 -35.38
N PHE A 353 -19.66 -18.24 -36.38
CA PHE A 353 -19.42 -17.61 -37.69
C PHE A 353 -19.43 -16.08 -37.62
N ALA A 354 -20.34 -15.49 -36.85
CA ALA A 354 -20.40 -14.04 -36.66
C ALA A 354 -19.12 -13.53 -35.98
N ARG A 355 -18.69 -14.17 -34.89
CA ARG A 355 -17.43 -13.87 -34.18
C ARG A 355 -16.21 -14.06 -35.07
N MET A 356 -16.15 -15.16 -35.83
CA MET A 356 -15.07 -15.39 -36.80
C MET A 356 -15.02 -14.28 -37.86
N LYS A 357 -16.17 -13.79 -38.32
CA LYS A 357 -16.23 -12.71 -39.31
C LYS A 357 -15.79 -11.38 -38.74
N SER A 358 -16.17 -11.04 -37.49
CA SER A 358 -15.65 -9.84 -36.82
C SER A 358 -14.16 -9.94 -36.61
N LEU A 359 -13.67 -11.04 -36.04
CA LEU A 359 -12.24 -11.27 -35.82
C LEU A 359 -11.41 -11.17 -37.10
N LYS A 360 -11.91 -11.66 -38.23
CA LYS A 360 -11.24 -11.48 -39.53
C LYS A 360 -11.22 -10.03 -39.99
N ALA A 361 -12.31 -9.29 -39.78
CA ALA A 361 -12.38 -7.87 -40.14
C ALA A 361 -11.44 -7.04 -39.25
N ASP A 362 -11.40 -7.33 -37.95
CA ASP A 362 -10.55 -6.65 -36.97
C ASP A 362 -9.07 -6.93 -37.27
N PHE A 363 -8.70 -8.19 -37.55
CA PHE A 363 -7.33 -8.54 -37.94
C PHE A 363 -6.92 -7.89 -39.27
N ALA A 364 -7.82 -7.83 -40.26
CA ALA A 364 -7.55 -7.14 -41.52
C ALA A 364 -7.40 -5.62 -41.31
N ALA A 365 -8.21 -5.02 -40.44
CA ALA A 365 -8.08 -3.62 -40.05
C ALA A 365 -6.76 -3.35 -39.33
N LEU A 366 -6.28 -4.26 -38.49
CA LEU A 366 -4.97 -4.20 -37.84
C LEU A 366 -3.82 -4.34 -38.85
N GLU A 367 -3.90 -5.28 -39.80
CA GLU A 367 -2.91 -5.45 -40.87
C GLU A 367 -2.86 -4.19 -41.77
N ASP A 368 -4.02 -3.62 -42.12
CA ASP A 368 -4.12 -2.38 -42.88
C ASP A 368 -3.61 -1.16 -42.08
N ALA A 369 -3.93 -1.08 -40.79
CA ALA A 369 -3.46 0.00 -39.91
C ALA A 369 -1.94 -0.04 -39.71
N ALA A 370 -1.37 -1.24 -39.58
CA ALA A 370 0.08 -1.46 -39.53
C ALA A 370 0.74 -1.11 -40.87
N ALA A 371 0.15 -1.53 -41.99
CA ALA A 371 0.67 -1.24 -43.33
C ALA A 371 0.61 0.25 -43.69
N LEU A 372 -0.48 0.93 -43.30
CA LEU A 372 -0.68 2.37 -43.49
C LEU A 372 -0.01 3.22 -42.39
N LYS A 373 0.61 2.57 -41.38
CA LYS A 373 1.34 3.21 -40.28
C LYS A 373 0.52 4.24 -39.52
N ARG A 374 -0.76 3.97 -39.29
CA ARG A 374 -1.70 4.91 -38.65
C ARG A 374 -1.75 4.78 -37.13
N MET A 375 -1.14 3.73 -36.59
CA MET A 375 -1.16 3.38 -35.18
C MET A 375 0.26 3.02 -34.75
N THR A 376 0.56 3.24 -33.47
CA THR A 376 1.82 2.81 -32.85
C THR A 376 1.86 1.29 -32.76
N TYR A 377 3.06 0.70 -32.83
CA TYR A 377 3.26 -0.74 -32.64
C TYR A 377 2.85 -1.17 -31.23
N THR A 378 3.03 -0.32 -30.24
CA THR A 378 2.54 -0.54 -28.87
C THR A 378 1.01 -0.70 -28.82
N ASP A 379 0.26 0.19 -29.47
CA ASP A 379 -1.20 0.08 -29.55
C ASP A 379 -1.64 -1.14 -30.36
N ILE A 380 -0.93 -1.44 -31.46
CA ILE A 380 -1.19 -2.63 -32.28
C ILE A 380 -0.97 -3.90 -31.45
N HIS A 381 0.11 -3.97 -30.66
CA HIS A 381 0.38 -5.12 -29.79
C HIS A 381 -0.74 -5.33 -28.77
N ASN A 382 -1.19 -4.26 -28.11
CA ASN A 382 -2.30 -4.33 -27.16
C ASN A 382 -3.60 -4.85 -27.82
N GLN A 383 -3.92 -4.36 -29.01
CA GLN A 383 -5.10 -4.84 -29.74
C GLN A 383 -4.92 -6.27 -30.27
N LEU A 384 -3.70 -6.66 -30.63
CA LEU A 384 -3.37 -8.01 -31.07
C LEU A 384 -3.49 -9.02 -29.93
N GLU A 385 -3.10 -8.66 -28.70
CA GLU A 385 -3.28 -9.52 -27.53
C GLU A 385 -4.77 -9.71 -27.19
N VAL A 386 -5.59 -8.64 -27.24
CA VAL A 386 -7.05 -8.78 -27.08
C VAL A 386 -7.62 -9.71 -28.15
N TRP A 387 -7.25 -9.50 -29.41
CA TRP A 387 -7.68 -10.37 -30.51
C TRP A 387 -7.25 -11.83 -30.32
N LYS A 388 -6.04 -12.05 -29.80
CA LYS A 388 -5.48 -13.38 -29.50
C LYS A 388 -6.24 -14.08 -28.38
N GLU A 389 -6.66 -13.35 -27.36
CA GLU A 389 -7.53 -13.90 -26.32
C GLU A 389 -8.88 -14.33 -26.92
N GLU A 390 -9.49 -13.47 -27.73
CA GLU A 390 -10.78 -13.76 -28.37
C GLU A 390 -10.72 -14.96 -29.34
N ILE A 391 -9.68 -15.07 -30.17
CA ILE A 391 -9.54 -16.24 -31.07
C ILE A 391 -9.27 -17.52 -30.27
N THR A 392 -8.50 -17.46 -29.18
CA THR A 392 -8.23 -18.62 -28.32
C THR A 392 -9.50 -19.09 -27.62
N GLN A 393 -10.34 -18.15 -27.16
CA GLN A 393 -11.66 -18.47 -26.60
C GLN A 393 -12.56 -19.12 -27.66
N LEU A 394 -12.57 -18.61 -28.88
CA LEU A 394 -13.34 -19.20 -29.99
C LEU A 394 -12.85 -20.61 -30.35
N GLU A 395 -11.53 -20.84 -30.39
CA GLU A 395 -10.95 -22.19 -30.57
C GLU A 395 -11.40 -23.15 -29.46
N ALA A 396 -11.36 -22.71 -28.20
CA ALA A 396 -11.82 -23.52 -27.06
C ALA A 396 -13.32 -23.82 -27.12
N ASP A 397 -14.15 -22.84 -27.50
CA ASP A 397 -15.60 -23.02 -27.68
C ASP A 397 -15.90 -24.06 -28.79
N ILE A 398 -15.16 -24.00 -29.91
CA ILE A 398 -15.27 -24.96 -31.01
C ILE A 398 -14.86 -26.36 -30.54
N GLU A 399 -13.75 -26.51 -29.83
CA GLU A 399 -13.30 -27.80 -29.29
C GLU A 399 -14.29 -28.37 -28.28
N GLN A 400 -14.86 -27.53 -27.41
CA GLN A 400 -15.89 -27.94 -26.46
C GLN A 400 -17.14 -28.45 -27.18
N MET A 401 -17.55 -27.82 -28.29
CA MET A 401 -18.67 -28.30 -29.10
C MET A 401 -18.38 -29.67 -29.72
N TYR A 402 -17.17 -29.89 -30.25
CA TYR A 402 -16.74 -31.21 -30.72
C TYR A 402 -16.75 -32.26 -29.61
N ALA A 403 -16.27 -31.90 -28.41
CA ALA A 403 -16.29 -32.78 -27.26
C ALA A 403 -17.73 -33.16 -26.88
N ASN A 404 -18.67 -32.21 -26.97
CA ASN A 404 -20.10 -32.47 -26.73
C ASN A 404 -20.67 -33.45 -27.77
N PHE A 405 -20.33 -33.33 -29.06
CA PHE A 405 -20.75 -34.28 -30.09
C PHE A 405 -20.19 -35.68 -29.87
N ASN A 406 -18.92 -35.79 -29.47
CA ASN A 406 -18.32 -37.08 -29.13
C ASN A 406 -18.94 -37.68 -27.87
N LYS A 407 -19.28 -36.85 -26.88
CA LYS A 407 -19.99 -37.28 -25.68
C LYS A 407 -21.37 -37.82 -26.01
N LEU A 408 -22.12 -37.23 -26.94
CA LEU A 408 -23.41 -37.80 -27.37
C LEU A 408 -23.28 -39.21 -27.94
N ARG A 409 -22.19 -39.50 -28.65
CA ARG A 409 -21.89 -40.86 -29.17
C ARG A 409 -21.52 -41.83 -28.05
N GLN A 410 -20.76 -41.37 -27.06
CA GLN A 410 -20.41 -42.17 -25.90
C GLN A 410 -21.64 -42.47 -25.05
N ASP A 411 -22.45 -41.45 -24.74
CA ASP A 411 -23.71 -41.59 -24.00
C ASP A 411 -24.67 -42.58 -24.68
N GLU A 412 -24.66 -42.67 -26.03
CA GLU A 412 -25.44 -43.66 -26.77
C GLU A 412 -24.93 -45.09 -26.56
N LEU A 413 -23.62 -45.31 -26.63
CA LEU A 413 -23.01 -46.62 -26.38
C LEU A 413 -23.22 -47.06 -24.93
N ASP A 414 -23.04 -46.13 -23.97
CA ASP A 414 -23.26 -46.41 -22.56
C ASP A 414 -24.73 -46.77 -22.29
N ALA A 415 -25.68 -46.09 -22.97
CA ALA A 415 -27.09 -46.41 -22.88
C ALA A 415 -27.42 -47.78 -23.49
N GLU A 416 -26.78 -48.16 -24.60
CA GLU A 416 -26.91 -49.49 -25.23
C GLU A 416 -26.41 -50.59 -24.27
N ASP A 417 -25.23 -50.42 -23.68
CA ASP A 417 -24.65 -51.35 -22.72
C ASP A 417 -25.55 -51.55 -21.49
N ILE A 418 -26.11 -50.47 -20.92
CA ILE A 418 -27.02 -50.56 -19.76
C ILE A 418 -28.30 -51.31 -20.13
N ILE A 419 -28.89 -51.05 -21.29
CA ILE A 419 -30.10 -51.74 -21.76
C ILE A 419 -29.84 -53.24 -21.93
N ASP A 420 -28.68 -53.61 -22.49
CA ASP A 420 -28.29 -55.01 -22.66
C ASP A 420 -28.06 -55.71 -21.31
N GLU A 421 -27.39 -55.05 -20.36
CA GLU A 421 -27.22 -55.55 -19.00
C GLU A 421 -28.56 -55.76 -18.28
N ASP A 422 -29.46 -54.77 -18.35
CA ASP A 422 -30.81 -54.88 -17.79
C ASP A 422 -31.62 -56.00 -18.44
N ALA A 423 -31.50 -56.17 -19.77
CA ALA A 423 -32.18 -57.24 -20.48
C ALA A 423 -31.72 -58.63 -20.00
N GLU A 424 -30.42 -58.77 -19.72
CA GLU A 424 -29.89 -59.96 -19.07
C GLU A 424 -30.43 -60.14 -17.65
N ARG A 425 -30.46 -59.08 -16.82
CA ARG A 425 -30.99 -59.12 -15.45
C ARG A 425 -32.45 -59.55 -15.45
N VAL A 426 -33.30 -58.93 -16.24
CA VAL A 426 -34.72 -59.30 -16.38
C VAL A 426 -34.86 -60.76 -16.85
N THR A 427 -34.03 -61.21 -17.80
CA THR A 427 -34.04 -62.60 -18.25
C THR A 427 -33.64 -63.59 -17.13
N LYS A 428 -32.65 -63.23 -16.29
CA LYS A 428 -32.24 -64.02 -15.12
C LYS A 428 -33.37 -64.11 -14.10
N VAL A 429 -34.00 -62.97 -13.78
CA VAL A 429 -35.17 -62.88 -12.88
C VAL A 429 -36.33 -63.74 -13.39
N ARG A 430 -36.65 -63.64 -14.69
CA ARG A 430 -37.70 -64.44 -15.33
C ARG A 430 -37.40 -65.96 -15.30
N ARG A 431 -36.14 -66.34 -15.52
CA ARG A 431 -35.70 -67.75 -15.40
C ARG A 431 -35.80 -68.24 -13.96
N ALA A 432 -35.44 -67.41 -12.97
CA ALA A 432 -35.54 -67.74 -11.55
C ALA A 432 -37.01 -68.00 -11.14
N LEU A 433 -37.93 -67.13 -11.58
CA LEU A 433 -39.36 -67.32 -11.39
C LEU A 433 -39.86 -68.62 -12.05
N SER A 434 -39.49 -68.87 -13.30
CA SER A 434 -39.95 -70.04 -14.06
C SER A 434 -39.42 -71.38 -13.51
N ARG A 435 -38.24 -71.39 -12.88
CA ARG A 435 -37.63 -72.56 -12.25
C ARG A 435 -38.11 -72.79 -10.83
N SER A 436 -38.71 -71.79 -10.19
CA SER A 436 -39.22 -71.93 -8.84
C SER A 436 -40.45 -72.84 -8.84
N SER A 437 -40.40 -73.94 -8.08
CA SER A 437 -41.51 -74.90 -7.93
C SER A 437 -42.61 -74.36 -7.00
N LEU A 438 -42.94 -73.08 -7.14
CA LEU A 438 -43.88 -72.38 -6.27
C LEU A 438 -45.33 -72.63 -6.70
N PRO A 439 -46.29 -72.83 -5.76
CA PRO A 439 -47.68 -73.10 -6.11
C PRO A 439 -48.37 -71.96 -6.88
N LYS A 440 -48.08 -70.70 -6.53
CA LYS A 440 -48.65 -69.52 -7.16
C LYS A 440 -47.76 -68.29 -6.94
N ILE A 441 -47.37 -67.62 -8.01
CA ILE A 441 -46.62 -66.36 -7.94
C ILE A 441 -47.61 -65.21 -7.62
N PRO A 442 -47.29 -64.30 -6.68
CA PRO A 442 -48.06 -63.10 -6.41
C PRO A 442 -48.26 -62.25 -7.67
N ASP A 443 -49.47 -61.70 -7.85
CA ASP A 443 -49.77 -60.86 -9.01
C ASP A 443 -48.96 -59.54 -8.99
N ILE A 444 -48.60 -59.05 -7.79
CA ILE A 444 -47.82 -57.82 -7.60
C ILE A 444 -46.39 -57.98 -8.14
N THR A 445 -45.71 -59.09 -7.81
CA THR A 445 -44.32 -59.32 -8.27
C THR A 445 -44.28 -59.62 -9.76
N LEU A 446 -45.31 -60.28 -10.31
CA LEU A 446 -45.44 -60.49 -11.74
C LEU A 446 -45.65 -59.17 -12.51
N GLU A 447 -46.45 -58.25 -11.97
CA GLU A 447 -46.66 -56.95 -12.60
C GLU A 447 -45.40 -56.07 -12.56
N GLN A 448 -44.61 -56.13 -11.48
CA GLN A 448 -43.33 -55.41 -11.38
C GLN A 448 -42.32 -55.87 -12.46
N VAL A 449 -42.22 -57.19 -12.68
CA VAL A 449 -41.35 -57.74 -13.75
C VAL A 449 -41.86 -57.35 -15.13
N LYS A 450 -43.18 -57.36 -15.36
CA LYS A 450 -43.76 -56.89 -16.63
C LYS A 450 -43.57 -55.40 -16.84
N GLU A 451 -43.62 -54.60 -15.78
CA GLU A 451 -43.35 -53.17 -15.84
C GLU A 451 -41.89 -52.89 -16.20
N ALA A 452 -40.94 -53.63 -15.62
CA ALA A 452 -39.53 -53.59 -16.01
C ALA A 452 -39.36 -53.96 -17.50
N GLU A 453 -39.95 -55.06 -17.97
CA GLU A 453 -39.92 -55.47 -19.39
C GLU A 453 -40.49 -54.38 -20.31
N ARG A 454 -41.59 -53.70 -19.91
CA ARG A 454 -42.20 -52.62 -20.70
C ARG A 454 -41.32 -51.37 -20.75
N LYS A 455 -40.74 -50.95 -19.62
CA LYS A 455 -39.86 -49.77 -19.56
C LYS A 455 -38.57 -50.01 -20.34
N LEU A 456 -37.99 -51.21 -20.24
CA LEU A 456 -36.83 -51.61 -21.03
C LEU A 456 -37.13 -51.61 -22.53
N TYR A 457 -38.27 -52.18 -22.94
CA TYR A 457 -38.69 -52.15 -24.33
C TYR A 457 -38.93 -50.72 -24.83
N TYR A 458 -39.46 -49.84 -23.98
CA TYR A 458 -39.64 -48.44 -24.31
C TYR A 458 -38.30 -47.71 -24.47
N ALA A 459 -37.33 -47.93 -23.58
CA ALA A 459 -35.98 -47.38 -23.68
C ALA A 459 -35.26 -47.86 -24.96
N ALA A 460 -35.29 -49.15 -25.25
CA ALA A 460 -34.72 -49.71 -26.49
C ALA A 460 -35.36 -49.12 -27.75
N LYS A 461 -36.69 -48.94 -27.75
CA LYS A 461 -37.40 -48.34 -28.88
C LYS A 461 -37.05 -46.86 -29.08
N LEU A 462 -36.78 -46.12 -28.01
CA LEU A 462 -36.32 -44.74 -28.11
C LEU A 462 -34.90 -44.67 -28.68
N LEU A 463 -34.02 -45.61 -28.32
CA LEU A 463 -32.67 -45.72 -28.88
C LEU A 463 -32.70 -46.07 -30.39
N ASP A 464 -33.63 -46.93 -30.81
CA ASP A 464 -33.84 -47.28 -32.22
C ASP A 464 -34.49 -46.17 -33.07
N SER A 465 -34.98 -45.09 -32.45
CA SER A 465 -35.68 -44.03 -33.16
C SER A 465 -34.70 -43.05 -33.81
N LEU A 466 -34.82 -42.84 -35.12
CA LEU A 466 -34.04 -41.84 -35.86
C LEU A 466 -34.92 -40.61 -36.16
N PRO A 467 -34.57 -39.40 -35.68
CA PRO A 467 -33.41 -39.03 -34.85
C PRO A 467 -33.61 -39.30 -33.34
N ILE A 468 -32.52 -39.60 -32.63
CA ILE A 468 -32.52 -39.98 -31.21
C ILE A 468 -32.55 -38.74 -30.30
N GLY A 469 -33.51 -38.67 -29.38
CA GLY A 469 -33.54 -37.68 -28.30
C GLY A 469 -32.76 -38.17 -27.08
N MET A 470 -31.46 -37.89 -26.99
CA MET A 470 -30.60 -38.43 -25.90
C MET A 470 -31.05 -38.02 -24.49
N GLU A 471 -31.70 -36.86 -24.31
CA GLU A 471 -32.25 -36.49 -23.00
C GLU A 471 -33.38 -37.42 -22.56
N ASP A 472 -34.27 -37.79 -23.49
CA ASP A 472 -35.39 -38.69 -23.23
C ASP A 472 -34.90 -40.12 -23.06
N VAL A 473 -33.91 -40.55 -23.86
CA VAL A 473 -33.26 -41.86 -23.71
C VAL A 473 -32.62 -42.00 -22.33
N ARG A 474 -31.84 -41.02 -21.88
CA ARG A 474 -31.21 -41.08 -20.54
C ARG A 474 -32.23 -41.22 -19.40
N LYS A 475 -33.35 -40.49 -19.50
CA LYS A 475 -34.45 -40.62 -18.51
C LYS A 475 -35.09 -42.00 -18.58
N ALA A 476 -35.40 -42.48 -19.79
CA ALA A 476 -36.03 -43.78 -19.99
C ALA A 476 -35.13 -44.95 -19.54
N VAL A 477 -33.81 -44.88 -19.78
CA VAL A 477 -32.83 -45.88 -19.34
C VAL A 477 -32.73 -45.88 -17.81
N ALA A 478 -32.60 -44.72 -17.17
CA ALA A 478 -32.56 -44.63 -15.71
C ALA A 478 -33.85 -45.15 -15.05
N GLU A 479 -35.02 -44.88 -15.64
CA GLU A 479 -36.29 -45.41 -15.17
C GLU A 479 -36.41 -46.93 -15.38
N ALA A 480 -35.84 -47.46 -16.46
CA ALA A 480 -35.82 -48.89 -16.75
C ALA A 480 -34.88 -49.65 -15.79
N ASP A 481 -33.69 -49.10 -15.54
CA ASP A 481 -32.69 -49.65 -14.60
C ASP A 481 -33.24 -49.72 -13.18
N ALA A 482 -33.77 -48.61 -12.66
CA ALA A 482 -34.39 -48.57 -11.34
C ALA A 482 -35.56 -49.56 -11.21
N GLN A 483 -36.39 -49.70 -12.25
CA GLN A 483 -37.49 -50.66 -12.23
C GLN A 483 -37.00 -52.11 -12.29
N THR A 484 -35.91 -52.37 -13.02
CA THR A 484 -35.29 -53.70 -13.12
C THR A 484 -34.68 -54.12 -11.78
N GLU A 485 -33.97 -53.21 -11.11
CA GLU A 485 -33.45 -53.44 -9.75
C GLU A 485 -34.58 -53.74 -8.77
N HIS A 486 -35.64 -52.92 -8.75
CA HIS A 486 -36.82 -53.17 -7.90
C HIS A 486 -37.49 -54.52 -8.19
N ALA A 487 -37.59 -54.93 -9.46
CA ALA A 487 -38.15 -56.22 -9.83
C ALA A 487 -37.25 -57.37 -9.39
N GLU A 488 -35.93 -57.23 -9.51
CA GLU A 488 -34.95 -58.22 -9.05
C GLU A 488 -35.00 -58.40 -7.53
N GLU A 489 -34.98 -57.30 -6.76
CA GLU A 489 -35.11 -57.33 -5.30
C GLU A 489 -36.41 -57.98 -4.85
N ALA A 490 -37.54 -57.58 -5.45
CA ALA A 490 -38.85 -58.13 -5.10
C ALA A 490 -38.94 -59.63 -5.36
N VAL A 491 -38.39 -60.10 -6.49
CA VAL A 491 -38.35 -61.53 -6.82
C VAL A 491 -37.40 -62.30 -5.91
N ASN A 492 -36.21 -61.77 -5.64
CA ASN A 492 -35.25 -62.40 -4.74
C ASN A 492 -35.79 -62.51 -3.31
N LYS A 493 -36.39 -61.44 -2.78
CA LYS A 493 -37.07 -61.44 -1.47
C LYS A 493 -38.20 -62.47 -1.44
N MET A 494 -39.06 -62.49 -2.46
CA MET A 494 -40.13 -63.47 -2.56
C MET A 494 -39.62 -64.91 -2.57
N LEU A 495 -38.54 -65.19 -3.32
CA LEU A 495 -37.93 -66.52 -3.36
C LEU A 495 -37.27 -66.90 -2.03
N GLU A 496 -36.64 -65.95 -1.34
CA GLU A 496 -36.07 -66.16 0.00
C GLU A 496 -37.17 -66.44 1.02
N ASP A 497 -38.20 -65.60 1.08
CA ASP A 497 -39.35 -65.76 1.98
C ASP A 497 -40.05 -67.10 1.76
N ALA A 498 -40.24 -67.50 0.49
CA ALA A 498 -40.84 -68.79 0.16
C ALA A 498 -39.96 -69.98 0.60
N ARG A 499 -38.63 -69.91 0.37
CA ARG A 499 -37.69 -70.95 0.82
C ARG A 499 -37.66 -71.05 2.35
N MET A 500 -37.65 -69.91 3.04
CA MET A 500 -37.65 -69.87 4.50
C MET A 500 -38.98 -70.39 5.06
N ALA A 501 -40.11 -69.99 4.49
CA ALA A 501 -41.43 -70.45 4.92
C ALA A 501 -41.54 -71.98 4.80
N GLU A 502 -41.09 -72.54 3.67
CA GLU A 502 -41.08 -74.00 3.45
C GLU A 502 -40.24 -74.72 4.53
N ARG A 503 -39.03 -74.22 4.80
CA ARG A 503 -38.13 -74.81 5.82
C ARG A 503 -38.69 -74.69 7.24
N VAL A 504 -39.25 -73.54 7.59
CA VAL A 504 -39.88 -73.32 8.91
C VAL A 504 -41.09 -74.25 9.07
N VAL A 505 -41.89 -74.44 8.03
CA VAL A 505 -43.00 -75.40 8.04
C VAL A 505 -42.48 -76.84 8.18
N GLN A 506 -41.43 -77.22 7.44
CA GLN A 506 -40.79 -78.55 7.55
C GLN A 506 -40.22 -78.81 8.96
N TYR A 507 -39.57 -77.82 9.57
CA TYR A 507 -39.09 -77.91 10.95
C TYR A 507 -40.24 -77.98 11.95
N GLY A 508 -41.25 -77.12 11.77
CA GLY A 508 -42.47 -77.07 12.58
C GLY A 508 -43.28 -78.37 12.56
N ASN A 509 -43.18 -79.17 11.50
CA ASN A 509 -43.83 -80.47 11.40
C ASN A 509 -43.45 -81.45 12.53
N ARG A 510 -42.27 -81.30 13.14
CA ARG A 510 -41.84 -82.12 14.28
C ARG A 510 -42.70 -81.89 15.54
N TYR A 511 -43.28 -80.72 15.68
CA TYR A 511 -44.03 -80.31 16.87
C TYR A 511 -45.56 -80.34 16.66
N ARG A 512 -46.03 -80.75 15.47
CA ARG A 512 -47.46 -80.81 15.10
C ARG A 512 -48.30 -81.65 16.06
N THR A 513 -47.76 -82.79 16.50
CA THR A 513 -48.48 -83.73 17.38
C THR A 513 -48.47 -83.31 18.85
N GLN A 514 -47.62 -82.36 19.23
CA GLN A 514 -47.39 -81.97 20.63
C GLN A 514 -48.18 -80.72 21.04
N ASN A 515 -48.61 -79.88 20.09
CA ASN A 515 -49.33 -78.65 20.40
C ASN A 515 -50.34 -78.28 19.29
N ASP A 516 -51.63 -78.38 19.61
CA ASP A 516 -52.72 -78.09 18.69
C ASP A 516 -52.68 -76.65 18.14
N LYS A 517 -52.20 -75.68 18.95
CA LYS A 517 -52.10 -74.27 18.51
C LYS A 517 -51.02 -74.05 17.46
N VAL A 518 -49.94 -74.84 17.51
CA VAL A 518 -48.87 -74.81 16.49
C VAL A 518 -49.39 -75.43 15.20
N ASN A 519 -50.14 -76.53 15.30
CA ASN A 519 -50.73 -77.18 14.15
C ASN A 519 -51.71 -76.26 13.38
N ILE A 520 -52.57 -75.50 14.08
CA ILE A 520 -53.49 -74.55 13.45
C ILE A 520 -52.74 -73.44 12.71
N LEU A 521 -51.70 -72.86 13.32
CA LEU A 521 -50.92 -71.79 12.69
C LEU A 521 -50.10 -72.28 11.48
N LEU A 522 -49.55 -73.49 11.55
CA LEU A 522 -48.87 -74.10 10.40
C LEU A 522 -49.83 -74.44 9.26
N LEU A 523 -51.07 -74.86 9.55
CA LEU A 523 -52.10 -75.07 8.53
C LEU A 523 -52.51 -73.75 7.86
N GLN A 524 -52.63 -72.67 8.64
CA GLN A 524 -52.89 -71.33 8.10
C GLN A 524 -51.70 -70.82 7.26
N ALA A 525 -50.46 -71.07 7.70
CA ALA A 525 -49.26 -70.75 6.94
C ALA A 525 -49.19 -71.53 5.61
N GLU A 526 -49.54 -72.83 5.59
CA GLU A 526 -49.61 -73.64 4.37
C GLU A 526 -50.69 -73.16 3.40
N ASP A 527 -51.87 -72.75 3.91
CA ASP A 527 -52.93 -72.19 3.07
C ASP A 527 -52.49 -70.87 2.43
N ARG A 528 -51.87 -69.98 3.21
CA ARG A 528 -51.29 -68.72 2.71
C ARG A 528 -50.16 -68.95 1.70
N PHE A 529 -49.32 -69.96 1.93
CA PHE A 529 -48.26 -70.38 1.00
C PHE A 529 -48.84 -70.84 -0.35
N ARG A 530 -49.96 -71.58 -0.34
CA ARG A 530 -50.65 -72.02 -1.56
C ARG A 530 -51.33 -70.87 -2.30
N GLN A 531 -51.79 -69.86 -1.56
CA GLN A 531 -52.43 -68.66 -2.12
C GLN A 531 -51.42 -67.65 -2.68
N GLY A 532 -50.11 -67.83 -2.42
CA GLY A 532 -49.03 -66.97 -2.92
C GLY A 532 -48.60 -65.86 -1.95
N TYR A 533 -49.12 -65.83 -0.71
CA TYR A 533 -48.72 -64.85 0.30
C TYR A 533 -47.52 -65.38 1.11
N TYR A 534 -46.33 -65.34 0.52
CA TYR A 534 -45.12 -65.94 1.09
C TYR A 534 -44.60 -65.25 2.36
N GLU A 535 -44.65 -63.91 2.40
CA GLU A 535 -44.27 -63.13 3.58
C GLU A 535 -45.21 -63.43 4.77
N GLU A 536 -46.52 -63.38 4.56
CA GLU A 536 -47.52 -63.76 5.59
C GLU A 536 -47.38 -65.22 6.03
N SER A 537 -47.06 -66.12 5.08
CA SER A 537 -46.83 -67.54 5.37
C SER A 537 -45.62 -67.74 6.28
N LEU A 538 -44.51 -67.04 6.01
CA LEU A 538 -43.31 -67.07 6.83
C LEU A 538 -43.60 -66.55 8.24
N GLU A 539 -44.26 -65.40 8.38
CA GLU A 539 -44.60 -64.81 9.68
C GLU A 539 -45.47 -65.75 10.52
N LEU A 540 -46.51 -66.34 9.92
CA LEU A 540 -47.39 -67.29 10.61
C LEU A 540 -46.68 -68.59 10.99
N ALA A 541 -45.78 -69.08 10.12
CA ALA A 541 -44.98 -70.26 10.40
C ALA A 541 -44.01 -70.01 11.57
N VAL A 542 -43.32 -68.87 11.57
CA VAL A 542 -42.41 -68.45 12.64
C VAL A 542 -43.15 -68.24 13.95
N ALA A 543 -44.26 -67.49 13.94
CA ALA A 543 -45.08 -67.25 15.14
C ALA A 543 -45.68 -68.55 15.71
N GLY A 544 -45.86 -69.58 14.87
CA GLY A 544 -46.25 -70.93 15.28
C GLY A 544 -45.12 -71.65 16.02
N VAL A 545 -43.93 -71.73 15.43
CA VAL A 545 -42.79 -72.48 15.99
C VAL A 545 -42.18 -71.76 17.21
N GLU A 546 -42.20 -70.43 17.24
CA GLU A 546 -41.65 -69.62 18.34
C GLU A 546 -42.38 -69.80 19.68
N LYS A 547 -43.61 -70.33 19.65
CA LYS A 547 -44.36 -70.70 20.87
C LYS A 547 -43.78 -71.91 21.59
N VAL A 548 -42.92 -72.68 20.92
CA VAL A 548 -42.28 -73.89 21.47
C VAL A 548 -40.79 -73.66 21.69
N GLU A 549 -40.09 -72.99 20.76
CA GLU A 549 -38.67 -72.63 20.89
C GLU A 549 -38.42 -71.18 20.43
N LYS A 550 -37.78 -70.35 21.24
CA LYS A 550 -37.44 -68.95 20.85
C LYS A 550 -36.23 -68.91 19.88
N ASN A 551 -36.21 -67.93 18.97
CA ASN A 551 -35.15 -67.67 17.97
C ASN A 551 -35.01 -68.76 16.87
N VAL A 552 -36.13 -69.17 16.27
CA VAL A 552 -36.16 -70.20 15.21
C VAL A 552 -35.48 -69.73 13.93
N LEU A 553 -35.69 -68.46 13.56
CA LEU A 553 -35.14 -67.86 12.34
C LEU A 553 -33.61 -67.84 12.33
N GLU A 554 -32.97 -67.49 13.46
CA GLU A 554 -31.50 -67.43 13.57
C GLU A 554 -30.83 -68.81 13.48
N ARG A 555 -31.51 -69.88 13.92
CA ARG A 555 -30.99 -71.25 13.83
C ARG A 555 -31.07 -71.81 12.42
N ILE A 556 -32.20 -71.59 11.73
CA ILE A 556 -32.38 -72.05 10.34
C ILE A 556 -31.40 -71.32 9.42
N LYS A 557 -31.17 -70.02 9.63
CA LYS A 557 -30.12 -69.26 8.92
C LYS A 557 -28.69 -69.70 9.26
N LYS A 558 -28.43 -70.24 10.47
CA LYS A 558 -27.12 -70.82 10.85
C LYS A 558 -26.86 -72.19 10.22
N ASP A 559 -27.90 -72.99 10.03
CA ASP A 559 -27.84 -74.26 9.31
C ASP A 559 -27.69 -74.04 7.77
N GLU A 560 -27.90 -72.83 7.26
CA GLU A 560 -27.62 -72.46 5.85
C GLU A 560 -26.13 -72.20 5.54
N LEU A 561 -25.31 -71.89 6.55
CA LEU A 561 -23.89 -71.56 6.39
C LEU A 561 -22.94 -72.77 6.60
N LYS A 562 -23.49 -73.97 6.81
CA LYS A 562 -22.77 -75.25 6.83
C LYS A 562 -23.19 -76.11 5.65
#